data_AF-A0A3P9AVW7-F1
#
_entry.id   AF-A0A3P9AVW7-F1
#
_cell.length_a   1.000
_cell.length_b   1.000
_cell.length_c   1.000
_cell.angle_alpha   90.00
_cell.angle_beta   90.00
_cell.angle_gamma   90.00
#
_symmetry.space_group_name_H-M   'P 1'
#
loop_
_entity.id
_entity.type
_entity.pdbx_description
1 polymer ?
#
loop_
_entity_poly.entity_id
_entity_poly.type
_entity_poly.pdbx_seq_one_letter_code
_entity_poly.pdbx_strand_id
1 'polypeptide(L)'
;LEQILRSRNPNSLPALIYAAATSASHEDRRIQRLEAELENHDEEAKRSLQVMEQQFHRVKVQLTSQQLEAAAGSQSPVVQALEEELYRVKQSHKQKEKSLHEQIESLQQQLKQKVKPFVLQALLSPGRHQRQAEAAFGVRLERLNQELAKKTRTIQELKKERRNMPSAPNTRAERRSTESKHQQPGTRRFFSCFLLTGSHISEVLQENEALKKQVELVLLQSEQEKEALKADAAQFEEQLSTTKAEHFRVLDHLRATHALEHSDSKVAELTNKLSTQEVGLPHQAASVQHEPAVRSCLTKLLQELKEAKEASSSEVKLLCTLERKILNMELRHQHREKELQQVPVRAQLSELEHWRRLAQDKSREMDAFRLELDAILDILRHLQRQGAVLPTPELAIPQRS
;
A
#
# COMPACT_ATOMS: atom_id res chain seq x y z
N LEU A 1 78.18 20.99 75.83
CA LEU A 1 77.72 19.71 76.42
C LEU A 1 76.88 18.90 75.43
N GLU A 2 75.87 19.47 74.79
CA GLU A 2 74.98 18.78 73.82
C GLU A 2 75.70 18.21 72.59
N GLN A 3 76.63 18.96 72.00
CA GLN A 3 77.44 18.49 70.87
C GLN A 3 78.48 17.41 71.28
N ILE A 4 78.86 17.39 72.57
CA ILE A 4 79.78 16.40 73.14
C ILE A 4 79.05 15.08 73.41
N LEU A 5 77.79 15.13 73.86
CA LEU A 5 76.96 13.95 74.07
C LEU A 5 76.58 13.25 72.75
N ARG A 6 76.34 13.99 71.67
CA ARG A 6 76.07 13.42 70.34
C ARG A 6 77.29 12.78 69.65
N SER A 7 78.49 13.31 69.87
CA SER A 7 79.70 12.88 69.13
C SER A 7 80.47 11.73 69.78
N ARG A 8 80.40 11.58 71.11
CA ARG A 8 81.17 10.54 71.83
C ARG A 8 80.42 9.25 72.10
N ASN A 9 79.10 9.28 72.34
CA ASN A 9 78.28 8.10 72.59
C ASN A 9 76.85 8.31 72.03
N PRO A 10 76.66 8.12 70.71
CA PRO A 10 75.38 8.37 70.05
C PRO A 10 74.24 7.44 70.55
N ASN A 11 74.60 6.29 71.13
CA ASN A 11 73.66 5.33 71.70
C ASN A 11 73.49 5.47 73.22
N SER A 12 73.97 6.57 73.83
CA SER A 12 73.73 6.81 75.25
C SER A 12 72.27 7.24 75.46
N LEU A 13 71.64 6.74 76.52
CA LEU A 13 70.27 7.07 76.90
C LEU A 13 69.99 8.60 76.86
N PRO A 14 70.85 9.47 77.40
CA PRO A 14 70.67 10.92 77.31
C PRO A 14 70.66 11.47 75.87
N ALA A 15 71.50 10.93 74.98
CA ALA A 15 71.53 11.33 73.57
C ALA A 15 70.27 10.87 72.81
N LEU A 16 69.79 9.66 73.08
CA LEU A 16 68.55 9.12 72.51
C LEU A 16 67.30 9.85 73.01
N ILE A 17 67.22 10.15 74.31
CA ILE A 17 66.10 10.93 74.89
C ILE A 17 66.03 12.30 74.23
N TYR A 18 67.18 12.96 74.04
CA TYR A 18 67.21 14.27 73.39
C TYR A 18 66.88 14.19 71.90
N ALA A 19 67.40 13.20 71.17
CA ALA A 19 67.04 12.96 69.77
C ALA A 19 65.52 12.72 69.62
N ALA A 20 64.94 11.90 70.49
CA ALA A 20 63.51 11.64 70.55
C ALA A 20 62.71 12.91 70.89
N ALA A 21 63.17 13.73 71.85
CA ALA A 21 62.52 15.01 72.18
C ALA A 21 62.57 16.01 71.01
N THR A 22 63.70 16.09 70.30
CA THR A 22 63.81 16.93 69.10
C THR A 22 62.96 16.40 67.94
N SER A 23 62.84 15.08 67.79
CA SER A 23 61.97 14.44 66.80
C SER A 23 60.50 14.68 67.10
N ALA A 24 60.08 14.53 68.37
CA ALA A 24 58.72 14.83 68.81
C ALA A 24 58.36 16.30 68.54
N SER A 25 59.28 17.23 68.84
CA SER A 25 59.06 18.65 68.53
C SER A 25 58.98 18.95 67.01
N HIS A 26 59.59 18.12 66.17
CA HIS A 26 59.52 18.25 64.72
C HIS A 26 58.21 17.68 64.16
N GLU A 27 57.73 16.56 64.70
CA GLU A 27 56.42 16.01 64.36
C GLU A 27 55.29 16.93 64.82
N ASP A 28 55.36 17.50 66.03
CA ASP A 28 54.37 18.47 66.51
C ASP A 28 54.28 19.70 65.60
N ARG A 29 55.44 20.22 65.15
CA ARG A 29 55.49 21.33 64.17
C ARG A 29 54.97 20.95 62.80
N ARG A 30 55.09 19.67 62.41
CA ARG A 30 54.57 19.16 61.15
C ARG A 30 53.06 19.01 61.21
N ILE A 31 52.54 18.48 62.31
CA ILE A 31 51.11 18.36 62.59
C ILE A 31 50.46 19.75 62.58
N GLN A 32 51.02 20.73 63.31
CA GLN A 32 50.49 22.10 63.33
C GLN A 32 50.47 22.77 61.95
N ARG A 33 51.46 22.49 61.08
CA ARG A 33 51.46 22.99 59.70
C ARG A 33 50.37 22.35 58.86
N LEU A 34 50.19 21.03 58.98
CA LEU A 34 49.14 20.31 58.26
C LEU A 34 47.74 20.73 58.74
N GLU A 35 47.57 20.97 60.04
CA GLU A 35 46.34 21.51 60.61
C GLU A 35 46.03 22.91 60.05
N ALA A 36 47.03 23.80 60.00
CA ALA A 36 46.86 25.13 59.41
C ALA A 36 46.61 25.09 57.88
N GLU A 37 47.21 24.15 57.15
CA GLU A 37 46.95 23.94 55.73
C GLU A 37 45.53 23.42 55.48
N LEU A 38 45.04 22.49 56.31
CA LEU A 38 43.66 22.00 56.25
C LEU A 38 42.65 23.10 56.58
N GLU A 39 42.89 23.88 57.62
CA GLU A 39 42.03 25.03 57.97
C GLU A 39 42.01 26.07 56.83
N ASN A 40 43.15 26.34 56.18
CA ASN A 40 43.20 27.23 55.03
C ASN A 40 42.38 26.68 53.84
N HIS A 41 42.47 25.38 53.55
CA HIS A 41 41.68 24.76 52.50
C HIS A 41 40.17 24.78 52.80
N ASP A 42 39.78 24.56 54.06
CA ASP A 42 38.38 24.67 54.47
C ASP A 42 37.87 26.11 54.32
N GLU A 43 38.68 27.11 54.67
CA GLU A 43 38.33 28.52 54.47
C GLU A 43 38.27 28.90 52.97
N GLU A 44 39.15 28.36 52.13
CA GLU A 44 39.07 28.53 50.68
C GLU A 44 37.82 27.87 50.08
N ALA A 45 37.46 26.66 50.54
CA ALA A 45 36.25 25.97 50.12
C ALA A 45 34.99 26.75 50.53
N LYS A 46 34.95 27.32 51.74
CA LYS A 46 33.85 28.19 52.20
C LYS A 46 33.73 29.45 51.33
N ARG A 47 34.84 30.13 51.01
CA ARG A 47 34.83 31.30 50.12
C ARG A 47 34.37 30.94 48.71
N SER A 48 34.84 29.81 48.18
CA SER A 48 34.43 29.30 46.86
C SER A 48 32.93 29.00 46.82
N LEU A 49 32.40 28.34 47.85
CA LEU A 49 30.98 28.05 48.00
C LEU A 49 30.15 29.35 48.07
N GLN A 50 30.58 30.35 48.84
CA GLN A 50 29.91 31.65 48.88
C GLN A 50 29.91 32.36 47.52
N VAL A 51 31.00 32.29 46.75
CA VAL A 51 31.04 32.84 45.39
C VAL A 51 30.07 32.09 44.48
N MET A 52 30.05 30.75 44.54
CA MET A 52 29.12 29.93 43.76
C MET A 52 27.66 30.22 44.13
N GLU A 53 27.36 30.36 45.41
CA GLU A 53 26.03 30.76 45.89
C GLU A 53 25.65 32.15 45.37
N GLN A 54 26.55 33.13 45.43
CA GLN A 54 26.30 34.46 44.86
C GLN A 54 26.02 34.38 43.35
N GLN A 55 26.74 33.54 42.61
CA GLN A 55 26.48 33.31 41.18
C GLN A 55 25.13 32.65 40.96
N PHE A 56 24.77 31.65 41.78
CA PHE A 56 23.46 31.03 41.74
C PHE A 56 22.35 32.06 42.01
N HIS A 57 22.51 32.94 42.99
CA HIS A 57 21.54 34.00 43.27
C HIS A 57 21.44 34.99 42.10
N ARG A 58 22.56 35.37 41.46
CA ARG A 58 22.57 36.23 40.27
C ARG A 58 21.81 35.58 39.11
N VAL A 59 22.10 34.32 38.81
CA VAL A 59 21.43 33.56 37.75
C VAL A 59 19.96 33.35 38.08
N LYS A 60 19.64 33.04 39.33
CA LYS A 60 18.26 32.89 39.81
C LYS A 60 17.49 34.19 39.62
N VAL A 61 18.05 35.34 40.00
CA VAL A 61 17.43 36.66 39.79
C VAL A 61 17.21 36.93 38.30
N GLN A 62 18.20 36.64 37.45
CA GLN A 62 18.08 36.79 35.99
C GLN A 62 17.00 35.88 35.40
N LEU A 63 16.92 34.64 35.84
CA LEU A 63 15.90 33.68 35.39
C LEU A 63 14.50 34.10 35.88
N THR A 64 14.37 34.53 37.14
CA THR A 64 13.11 35.06 37.65
C THR A 64 12.71 36.36 36.98
N SER A 65 13.67 37.21 36.60
CA SER A 65 13.43 38.44 35.82
C SER A 65 12.98 38.10 34.41
N GLN A 66 13.61 37.14 33.73
CA GLN A 66 13.17 36.67 32.41
C GLN A 66 11.78 35.99 32.48
N GLN A 67 11.49 35.25 33.55
CA GLN A 67 10.16 34.67 33.76
C GLN A 67 9.11 35.73 34.09
N LEU A 68 9.47 36.78 34.82
CA LEU A 68 8.59 37.93 35.09
C LEU A 68 8.41 38.81 33.84
N GLU A 69 9.41 38.98 32.99
CA GLU A 69 9.25 39.65 31.69
C GLU A 69 8.45 38.81 30.69
N ALA A 70 8.56 37.48 30.72
CA ALA A 70 7.70 36.59 29.97
C ALA A 70 6.24 36.60 30.49
N ALA A 71 6.02 36.90 31.77
CA ALA A 71 4.69 37.06 32.38
C ALA A 71 4.14 38.49 32.25
N ALA A 72 5.00 39.51 32.12
CA ALA A 72 4.66 40.92 32.03
C ALA A 72 4.98 41.49 30.63
N GLY A 73 4.29 40.99 29.62
CA GLY A 73 3.84 41.81 28.49
C GLY A 73 4.89 42.50 27.59
N SER A 74 6.14 42.01 27.53
CA SER A 74 7.06 42.40 26.45
C SER A 74 7.45 41.15 25.66
N GLN A 75 6.56 40.75 24.75
CA GLN A 75 6.93 39.77 23.73
C GLN A 75 8.07 40.37 22.91
N SER A 76 9.19 39.66 22.83
CA SER A 76 10.25 39.97 21.87
C SER A 76 9.64 40.21 20.48
N PRO A 77 10.08 41.23 19.70
CA PRO A 77 9.49 41.54 18.40
C PRO A 77 9.52 40.34 17.43
N VAL A 78 10.43 39.40 17.66
CA VAL A 78 10.52 38.12 16.94
C VAL A 78 9.35 37.19 17.29
N VAL A 79 8.95 37.13 18.57
CA VAL A 79 7.82 36.30 19.03
C VAL A 79 6.51 36.86 18.48
N GLN A 80 6.35 38.19 18.45
CA GLN A 80 5.20 38.85 17.82
C GLN A 80 5.12 38.57 16.32
N ALA A 81 6.23 38.69 15.60
CA ALA A 81 6.28 38.40 14.17
C ALA A 81 5.92 36.93 13.87
N LEU A 82 6.43 35.99 14.67
CA LEU A 82 6.12 34.56 14.52
C LEU A 82 4.65 34.25 14.87
N GLU A 83 4.07 34.91 15.88
CA GLU A 83 2.65 34.77 16.22
C GLU A 83 1.75 35.31 15.10
N GLU A 84 2.10 36.43 14.48
CA GLU A 84 1.39 36.98 13.32
C GLU A 84 1.53 36.10 12.07
N GLU A 85 2.69 35.52 11.81
CA GLU A 85 2.88 34.55 10.73
C GLU A 85 2.08 33.27 10.99
N LEU A 86 2.11 32.74 12.20
CA LEU A 86 1.32 31.57 12.59
C LEU A 86 -0.18 31.85 12.41
N TYR A 87 -0.64 33.05 12.77
CA TYR A 87 -2.02 33.48 12.55
C TYR A 87 -2.36 33.55 11.06
N ARG A 88 -1.49 34.16 10.24
CA ARG A 88 -1.65 34.24 8.78
C ARG A 88 -1.69 32.86 8.13
N VAL A 89 -0.80 31.95 8.53
CA VAL A 89 -0.75 30.57 8.05
C VAL A 89 -2.05 29.84 8.43
N LYS A 90 -2.49 29.92 9.69
CA LYS A 90 -3.76 29.31 10.13
C LYS A 90 -4.97 29.83 9.35
N GLN A 91 -5.02 31.13 9.07
CA GLN A 91 -6.10 31.72 8.26
C GLN A 91 -6.05 31.24 6.81
N SER A 92 -4.85 31.17 6.20
CA SER A 92 -4.69 30.65 4.84
C SER A 92 -5.10 29.18 4.73
N HIS A 93 -4.70 28.35 5.70
CA HIS A 93 -5.14 26.95 5.77
C HIS A 93 -6.65 26.83 5.93
N LYS A 94 -7.26 27.61 6.83
CA LYS A 94 -8.72 27.62 7.02
C LYS A 94 -9.48 28.05 5.76
N GLN A 95 -8.94 29.01 5.00
CA GLN A 95 -9.52 29.42 3.71
C GLN A 95 -9.37 28.34 2.64
N LYS A 96 -8.20 27.69 2.56
CA LYS A 96 -7.98 26.55 1.65
C LYS A 96 -8.90 25.39 1.97
N GLU A 97 -9.06 25.04 3.24
CA GLU A 97 -9.99 24.01 3.70
C GLU A 97 -11.42 24.34 3.28
N LYS A 98 -11.89 25.58 3.49
CA LYS A 98 -13.20 26.02 3.02
C LYS A 98 -13.37 25.89 1.51
N SER A 99 -12.39 26.35 0.73
CA SER A 99 -12.42 26.25 -0.73
C SER A 99 -12.46 24.79 -1.20
N LEU A 100 -11.68 23.91 -0.58
CA LEU A 100 -11.69 22.48 -0.89
C LEU A 100 -13.02 21.83 -0.50
N HIS A 101 -13.61 22.21 0.63
CA HIS A 101 -14.96 21.76 1.01
C HIS A 101 -16.00 22.20 -0.01
N GLU A 102 -15.99 23.47 -0.43
CA GLU A 102 -16.90 23.98 -1.47
C GLU A 102 -16.71 23.26 -2.81
N GLN A 103 -15.46 22.94 -3.19
CA GLN A 103 -15.17 22.15 -4.40
C GLN A 103 -15.71 20.72 -4.28
N ILE A 104 -15.51 20.07 -3.14
CA ILE A 104 -16.06 18.73 -2.88
C ILE A 104 -17.59 18.76 -2.94
N GLU A 105 -18.23 19.75 -2.30
CA GLU A 105 -19.68 19.91 -2.37
C GLU A 105 -20.18 20.16 -3.79
N SER A 106 -19.49 21.01 -4.56
CA SER A 106 -19.80 21.26 -5.97
C SER A 106 -19.69 19.99 -6.81
N LEU A 107 -18.60 19.22 -6.66
CA LEU A 107 -18.41 17.94 -7.34
C LEU A 107 -19.45 16.90 -6.93
N GLN A 108 -19.80 16.84 -5.64
CA GLN A 108 -20.89 15.98 -5.15
C GLN A 108 -22.25 16.40 -5.73
N GLN A 109 -22.52 17.70 -5.85
CA GLN A 109 -23.73 18.20 -6.49
C GLN A 109 -23.75 17.89 -7.99
N GLN A 110 -22.62 18.03 -8.69
CA GLN A 110 -22.49 17.65 -10.10
C GLN A 110 -22.71 16.15 -10.30
N LEU A 111 -22.17 15.30 -9.42
CA LEU A 111 -22.43 13.86 -9.44
C LEU A 111 -23.92 13.57 -9.19
N LYS A 112 -24.54 14.20 -8.19
CA LYS A 112 -25.98 14.07 -7.93
C LYS A 112 -26.82 14.53 -9.14
N GLN A 113 -26.41 15.59 -9.84
CA GLN A 113 -27.08 16.09 -11.05
C GLN A 113 -26.86 15.20 -12.27
N LYS A 114 -25.70 14.54 -12.41
CA LYS A 114 -25.41 13.56 -13.48
C LYS A 114 -26.04 12.19 -13.23
N VAL A 115 -26.22 11.81 -11.96
CA VAL A 115 -26.88 10.56 -11.55
C VAL A 115 -28.41 10.67 -11.67
N LYS A 116 -29.01 11.85 -11.45
CA LYS A 116 -30.46 12.06 -11.62
C LYS A 116 -31.01 11.70 -13.02
N PRO A 117 -30.41 12.10 -14.16
CA PRO A 117 -30.89 11.67 -15.47
C PRO A 117 -30.61 10.18 -15.73
N PHE A 118 -29.54 9.61 -15.18
CA PHE A 118 -29.23 8.19 -15.33
C PHE A 118 -30.19 7.28 -14.54
N VAL A 119 -30.56 7.69 -13.32
CA VAL A 119 -31.51 6.96 -12.46
C VAL A 119 -32.95 7.16 -12.93
N LEU A 120 -33.33 8.35 -13.42
CA LEU A 120 -34.65 8.55 -14.01
C LEU A 120 -34.81 7.83 -15.37
N GLN A 121 -33.74 7.65 -16.13
CA GLN A 121 -33.76 6.87 -17.38
C GLN A 121 -33.81 5.36 -17.12
N ALA A 122 -33.33 4.88 -15.97
CA ALA A 122 -33.48 3.49 -15.54
C ALA A 122 -34.85 3.19 -14.89
N LEU A 123 -35.53 4.19 -14.30
CA LEU A 123 -36.85 4.05 -13.67
C LEU A 123 -38.03 4.35 -14.61
N LEU A 124 -37.83 5.09 -15.70
CA LEU A 124 -38.84 5.28 -16.73
C LEU A 124 -38.80 4.11 -17.72
N SER A 125 -39.70 3.16 -17.48
CA SER A 125 -40.12 2.10 -18.40
C SER A 125 -39.93 2.49 -19.88
N PRO A 126 -39.37 1.61 -20.75
CA PRO A 126 -38.93 1.95 -22.11
C PRO A 126 -39.97 2.82 -22.83
N GLY A 127 -39.52 3.97 -23.34
CA GLY A 127 -40.38 4.98 -23.93
C GLY A 127 -41.32 4.38 -24.98
N ARG A 128 -42.52 4.96 -25.14
CA ARG A 128 -43.57 4.44 -26.03
C ARG A 128 -43.06 4.13 -27.45
N HIS A 129 -42.11 4.94 -27.94
CA HIS A 129 -41.43 4.76 -29.23
C HIS A 129 -40.48 3.54 -29.25
N GLN A 130 -39.78 3.27 -28.16
CA GLN A 130 -38.90 2.11 -28.05
C GLN A 130 -39.71 0.81 -28.02
N ARG A 131 -40.82 0.76 -27.27
CA ARG A 131 -41.72 -0.42 -27.29
C ARG A 131 -42.34 -0.63 -28.66
N GLN A 132 -42.67 0.43 -29.38
CA GLN A 132 -43.21 0.34 -30.74
C GLN A 132 -42.14 -0.13 -31.73
N ALA A 133 -40.89 0.29 -31.57
CA ALA A 133 -39.76 -0.21 -32.35
C ALA A 133 -39.47 -1.69 -32.05
N GLU A 134 -39.43 -2.08 -30.77
CA GLU A 134 -39.24 -3.47 -30.34
C GLU A 134 -40.37 -4.39 -30.86
N ALA A 135 -41.63 -3.93 -30.83
CA ALA A 135 -42.74 -4.66 -31.41
C ALA A 135 -42.61 -4.79 -32.95
N ALA A 136 -42.20 -3.74 -33.65
CA ALA A 136 -41.97 -3.78 -35.10
C ALA A 136 -40.81 -4.72 -35.46
N PHE A 137 -39.73 -4.73 -34.66
CA PHE A 137 -38.64 -5.68 -34.81
C PHE A 137 -39.07 -7.11 -34.51
N GLY A 138 -39.89 -7.33 -33.48
CA GLY A 138 -40.47 -8.63 -33.16
C GLY A 138 -41.28 -9.21 -34.32
N VAL A 139 -42.20 -8.42 -34.89
CA VAL A 139 -42.99 -8.84 -36.06
C VAL A 139 -42.08 -9.14 -37.27
N ARG A 140 -41.02 -8.36 -37.48
CA ARG A 140 -40.06 -8.61 -38.58
C ARG A 140 -39.24 -9.87 -38.34
N LEU A 141 -38.83 -10.12 -37.10
CA LEU A 141 -38.10 -11.32 -36.70
C LEU A 141 -38.96 -12.58 -36.89
N GLU A 142 -40.23 -12.53 -36.49
CA GLU A 142 -41.19 -13.63 -36.68
C GLU A 142 -41.41 -13.95 -38.16
N ARG A 143 -41.55 -12.93 -39.01
CA ARG A 143 -41.67 -13.12 -40.47
C ARG A 143 -40.43 -13.78 -41.06
N LEU A 144 -39.24 -13.28 -40.70
CA LEU A 144 -37.97 -13.88 -41.15
C LEU A 144 -37.82 -15.32 -40.66
N ASN A 145 -38.27 -15.61 -39.44
CA ASN A 145 -38.23 -16.97 -38.89
C ASN A 145 -39.21 -17.91 -39.61
N GLN A 146 -40.41 -17.42 -39.95
CA GLN A 146 -41.37 -18.18 -40.78
C GLN A 146 -40.83 -18.42 -42.19
N GLU A 147 -40.19 -17.44 -42.81
CA GLU A 147 -39.53 -17.60 -44.12
C GLU A 147 -38.38 -18.60 -44.05
N LEU A 148 -37.56 -18.55 -42.99
CA LEU A 148 -36.48 -19.50 -42.75
C LEU A 148 -37.04 -20.91 -42.55
N ALA A 149 -38.11 -21.07 -41.78
CA ALA A 149 -38.78 -22.35 -41.60
C ALA A 149 -39.36 -22.88 -42.93
N LYS A 150 -40.00 -22.03 -43.74
CA LYS A 150 -40.48 -22.39 -45.09
C LYS A 150 -39.34 -22.82 -45.99
N LYS A 151 -38.25 -22.04 -46.07
CA LYS A 151 -37.06 -22.40 -46.85
C LYS A 151 -36.45 -23.71 -46.38
N THR A 152 -36.38 -23.94 -45.06
CA THR A 152 -35.87 -25.18 -44.49
C THR A 152 -36.73 -26.38 -44.92
N ARG A 153 -38.06 -26.25 -44.92
CA ARG A 153 -38.97 -27.28 -45.45
C ARG A 153 -38.76 -27.53 -46.94
N THR A 154 -38.66 -26.49 -47.77
CA THR A 154 -38.40 -26.66 -49.21
C THR A 154 -37.06 -27.34 -49.47
N ILE A 155 -36.02 -27.05 -48.68
CA ILE A 155 -34.73 -27.73 -48.76
C ILE A 155 -34.86 -29.20 -48.37
N GLN A 156 -35.65 -29.52 -47.34
CA GLN A 156 -35.92 -30.91 -46.95
C GLN A 156 -36.72 -31.67 -48.01
N GLU A 157 -37.72 -31.04 -48.62
CA GLU A 157 -38.51 -31.59 -49.72
C GLU A 157 -37.63 -31.85 -50.95
N LEU A 158 -36.82 -30.88 -51.38
CA LEU A 158 -35.86 -31.05 -52.47
C LEU A 158 -34.83 -32.15 -52.15
N LYS A 159 -34.35 -32.24 -50.90
CA LYS A 159 -33.47 -33.35 -50.47
C LYS A 159 -34.19 -34.69 -50.50
N LYS A 160 -35.49 -34.75 -50.18
CA LYS A 160 -36.31 -35.96 -50.21
C LYS A 160 -36.64 -36.36 -51.65
N GLU A 161 -36.94 -35.42 -52.53
CA GLU A 161 -37.16 -35.62 -53.96
C GLU A 161 -35.89 -36.11 -54.66
N ARG A 162 -34.72 -35.52 -54.33
CA ARG A 162 -33.40 -36.00 -54.79
C ARG A 162 -33.06 -37.41 -54.29
N ARG A 163 -33.61 -37.83 -53.15
CA ARG A 163 -33.48 -39.20 -52.61
C ARG A 163 -34.50 -40.18 -53.21
N ASN A 164 -35.65 -39.69 -53.67
CA ASN A 164 -36.74 -40.51 -54.21
C ASN A 164 -36.70 -40.66 -55.73
N MET A 165 -35.86 -39.89 -56.44
CA MET A 165 -35.56 -40.13 -57.84
C MET A 165 -34.55 -41.28 -57.97
N PRO A 166 -34.90 -42.43 -58.58
CA PRO A 166 -33.92 -43.44 -58.90
C PRO A 166 -32.93 -42.84 -59.91
N SER A 167 -31.65 -42.97 -59.60
CA SER A 167 -30.54 -42.70 -60.52
C SER A 167 -30.82 -43.42 -61.85
N ALA A 168 -31.08 -42.67 -62.92
CA ALA A 168 -31.14 -43.17 -64.28
C ALA A 168 -30.05 -42.51 -65.13
N PRO A 169 -29.45 -43.25 -66.08
CA PRO A 169 -28.12 -42.96 -66.60
C PRO A 169 -28.12 -41.93 -67.72
N ASN A 170 -26.95 -41.32 -67.85
CA ASN A 170 -26.47 -40.47 -68.93
C ASN A 170 -27.03 -40.85 -70.32
N THR A 171 -27.77 -39.95 -70.97
CA THR A 171 -27.95 -39.97 -72.44
C THR A 171 -27.82 -38.57 -73.03
N ARG A 172 -26.82 -38.48 -73.91
CA ARG A 172 -26.48 -37.41 -74.84
C ARG A 172 -27.56 -37.33 -75.93
N ALA A 173 -28.17 -36.17 -76.15
CA ALA A 173 -28.86 -35.86 -77.41
C ALA A 173 -29.02 -34.35 -77.63
N GLU A 174 -28.25 -33.89 -78.60
CA GLU A 174 -28.34 -32.68 -79.41
C GLU A 174 -29.75 -32.43 -79.99
N ARG A 175 -30.21 -31.16 -79.96
CA ARG A 175 -30.88 -30.48 -81.10
C ARG A 175 -31.09 -28.99 -80.86
N ARG A 176 -31.02 -28.29 -82.00
CA ARG A 176 -30.82 -26.85 -82.25
C ARG A 176 -32.12 -26.05 -82.34
N SER A 177 -31.93 -24.73 -82.55
CA SER A 177 -32.83 -23.74 -83.18
C SER A 177 -33.61 -22.87 -82.18
N THR A 178 -33.65 -21.54 -82.25
CA THR A 178 -33.45 -20.59 -83.36
C THR A 178 -32.90 -19.23 -82.92
N GLU A 179 -32.23 -18.63 -83.89
CA GLU A 179 -31.75 -17.27 -84.12
C GLU A 179 -32.70 -16.12 -83.72
N SER A 180 -32.13 -15.04 -83.14
CA SER A 180 -32.56 -13.67 -83.41
C SER A 180 -31.39 -12.70 -83.15
N LYS A 181 -30.80 -12.23 -84.25
CA LYS A 181 -29.86 -11.10 -84.32
C LYS A 181 -30.53 -9.82 -83.83
N HIS A 182 -29.84 -9.03 -83.01
CA HIS A 182 -29.83 -7.56 -83.11
C HIS A 182 -28.47 -7.02 -82.64
N GLN A 183 -28.10 -5.89 -83.22
CA GLN A 183 -26.74 -5.41 -83.44
C GLN A 183 -26.05 -4.83 -82.18
N GLN A 184 -24.72 -4.93 -82.16
CA GLN A 184 -23.78 -4.13 -81.35
C GLN A 184 -23.90 -2.62 -81.70
N PRO A 185 -23.48 -1.63 -80.85
CA PRO A 185 -22.15 -1.57 -80.22
C PRO A 185 -22.06 -0.90 -78.82
N GLY A 186 -20.98 -1.18 -78.07
CA GLY A 186 -20.81 -0.57 -76.75
C GLY A 186 -19.48 -0.80 -76.04
N THR A 187 -18.37 -0.91 -76.76
CA THR A 187 -17.02 -1.17 -76.22
C THR A 187 -16.38 0.07 -75.58
N ARG A 188 -17.09 0.78 -74.68
CA ARG A 188 -16.54 1.96 -73.97
C ARG A 188 -16.85 2.07 -72.48
N ARG A 189 -17.50 1.08 -71.85
CA ARG A 189 -17.79 1.13 -70.39
C ARG A 189 -16.92 0.22 -69.51
N PHE A 190 -16.23 -0.76 -70.07
CA PHE A 190 -15.44 -1.70 -69.25
C PHE A 190 -14.16 -1.10 -68.65
N PHE A 191 -13.57 -0.08 -69.28
CA PHE A 191 -12.40 0.62 -68.73
C PHE A 191 -12.73 1.63 -67.62
N SER A 192 -13.98 2.09 -67.52
CA SER A 192 -14.40 3.04 -66.48
C SER A 192 -14.70 2.37 -65.14
N CYS A 193 -15.08 1.09 -65.15
CA CYS A 193 -15.45 0.36 -63.93
C CYS A 193 -14.21 -0.05 -63.11
N PHE A 194 -13.08 -0.32 -63.78
CA PHE A 194 -11.81 -0.69 -63.13
C PHE A 194 -11.09 0.52 -62.50
N LEU A 195 -11.22 1.71 -63.10
CA LEU A 195 -10.61 2.94 -62.58
C LEU A 195 -11.34 3.49 -61.33
N LEU A 196 -12.66 3.33 -61.24
CA LEU A 196 -13.43 3.78 -60.05
C LEU A 196 -13.26 2.86 -58.83
N THR A 197 -13.06 1.57 -59.04
CA THR A 197 -12.92 0.60 -57.93
C THR A 197 -11.47 0.45 -57.43
N GLY A 198 -10.47 0.72 -58.27
CA GLY A 198 -9.05 0.72 -57.87
C GLY A 198 -8.65 1.91 -56.98
N SER A 199 -9.34 3.05 -57.10
CA SER A 199 -9.07 4.23 -56.27
C SER A 199 -9.40 3.97 -54.79
N HIS A 200 -10.56 3.39 -54.50
CA HIS A 200 -10.97 3.06 -53.13
C HIS A 200 -10.10 1.97 -52.49
N ILE A 201 -9.61 1.00 -53.26
CA ILE A 201 -8.73 -0.05 -52.72
C ILE A 201 -7.35 0.54 -52.38
N SER A 202 -6.82 1.43 -53.20
CA SER A 202 -5.52 2.08 -52.95
C SER A 202 -5.60 3.04 -51.76
N GLU A 203 -6.69 3.79 -51.64
CA GLU A 203 -6.98 4.67 -50.50
C GLU A 203 -7.08 3.88 -49.18
N VAL A 204 -7.84 2.76 -49.17
CA VAL A 204 -7.95 1.89 -47.99
C VAL A 204 -6.61 1.25 -47.62
N LEU A 205 -5.76 0.88 -48.58
CA LEU A 205 -4.43 0.35 -48.31
C LEU A 205 -3.49 1.41 -47.72
N GLN A 206 -3.54 2.64 -48.24
CA GLN A 206 -2.78 3.77 -47.71
C GLN A 206 -3.23 4.15 -46.30
N GLU A 207 -4.54 4.18 -46.05
CA GLU A 207 -5.11 4.37 -44.71
C GLU A 207 -4.68 3.25 -43.77
N ASN A 208 -4.67 2.00 -44.22
CA ASN A 208 -4.21 0.88 -43.40
C ASN A 208 -2.72 1.02 -43.02
N GLU A 209 -1.88 1.49 -43.94
CA GLU A 209 -0.47 1.78 -43.66
C GLU A 209 -0.31 2.97 -42.70
N ALA A 210 -1.10 4.03 -42.87
CA ALA A 210 -1.11 5.18 -41.97
C ALA A 210 -1.57 4.80 -40.56
N LEU A 211 -2.62 3.99 -40.44
CA LEU A 211 -3.13 3.47 -39.17
C LEU A 211 -2.11 2.56 -38.49
N LYS A 212 -1.41 1.70 -39.25
CA LYS A 212 -0.31 0.88 -38.70
C LYS A 212 0.79 1.75 -38.09
N LYS A 213 1.23 2.81 -38.80
CA LYS A 213 2.22 3.76 -38.27
C LYS A 213 1.72 4.50 -37.03
N GLN A 214 0.45 4.88 -37.00
CA GLN A 214 -0.15 5.51 -35.81
C GLN A 214 -0.20 4.54 -34.62
N VAL A 215 -0.58 3.28 -34.84
CA VAL A 215 -0.59 2.26 -33.80
C VAL A 215 0.82 2.01 -33.25
N GLU A 216 1.83 1.91 -34.12
CA GLU A 216 3.22 1.75 -33.72
C GLU A 216 3.72 2.93 -32.87
N LEU A 217 3.37 4.16 -33.26
CA LEU A 217 3.73 5.36 -32.52
C LEU A 217 3.05 5.43 -31.14
N VAL A 218 1.75 5.08 -31.06
CA VAL A 218 1.01 5.01 -29.79
C VAL A 218 1.56 3.92 -28.88
N LEU A 219 1.96 2.76 -29.44
CA LEU A 219 2.60 1.70 -28.67
C LEU A 219 3.92 2.18 -28.07
N LEU A 220 4.77 2.84 -28.86
CA LEU A 220 6.04 3.41 -28.39
C LEU A 220 5.82 4.44 -27.29
N GLN A 221 4.85 5.33 -27.43
CA GLN A 221 4.48 6.31 -26.39
C GLN A 221 4.01 5.60 -25.12
N SER A 222 3.18 4.57 -25.24
CA SER A 222 2.71 3.79 -24.08
C SER A 222 3.84 3.04 -23.37
N GLU A 223 4.86 2.60 -24.11
CA GLU A 223 6.05 1.96 -23.54
C GLU A 223 6.92 2.98 -22.80
N GLN A 224 7.17 4.14 -23.39
CA GLN A 224 7.91 5.23 -22.75
C GLN A 224 7.22 5.72 -21.46
N GLU A 225 5.90 5.90 -21.48
CA GLU A 225 5.13 6.27 -20.30
C GLU A 225 5.20 5.20 -19.21
N LYS A 226 5.13 3.91 -19.58
CA LYS A 226 5.29 2.80 -18.62
C LYS A 226 6.68 2.77 -18.01
N GLU A 227 7.72 3.05 -18.79
CA GLU A 227 9.09 3.13 -18.29
C GLU A 227 9.28 4.32 -17.34
N ALA A 228 8.74 5.49 -17.67
CA ALA A 228 8.75 6.65 -16.80
C ALA A 228 8.05 6.37 -15.46
N LEU A 229 6.84 5.77 -15.50
CA LEU A 229 6.11 5.41 -14.29
C LEU A 229 6.84 4.36 -13.44
N LYS A 230 7.56 3.41 -14.07
CA LYS A 230 8.40 2.45 -13.34
C LYS A 230 9.59 3.12 -12.67
N ALA A 231 10.22 4.09 -13.33
CA ALA A 231 11.33 4.85 -12.77
C ALA A 231 10.87 5.69 -11.56
N ASP A 232 9.73 6.38 -11.68
CA ASP A 232 9.13 7.13 -10.58
C ASP A 232 8.77 6.22 -9.40
N ALA A 233 8.16 5.06 -9.67
CA ALA A 233 7.83 4.08 -8.64
C ALA A 233 9.08 3.59 -7.87
N ALA A 234 10.17 3.32 -8.58
CA ALA A 234 11.44 2.93 -7.96
C ALA A 234 12.03 4.05 -7.08
N GLN A 235 11.97 5.31 -7.54
CA GLN A 235 12.41 6.46 -6.74
C GLN A 235 11.56 6.64 -5.48
N PHE A 236 10.24 6.48 -5.57
CA PHE A 236 9.37 6.54 -4.39
C PHE A 236 9.64 5.39 -3.42
N GLU A 237 9.96 4.19 -3.91
CA GLU A 237 10.31 3.06 -3.07
C GLU A 237 11.62 3.31 -2.30
N GLU A 238 12.63 3.90 -2.95
CA GLU A 238 13.88 4.31 -2.31
C GLU A 238 13.65 5.41 -1.25
N GLN A 239 12.83 6.41 -1.55
CA GLN A 239 12.45 7.46 -0.58
C GLN A 239 11.67 6.89 0.61
N LEU A 240 10.78 5.92 0.38
CA LEU A 240 10.08 5.23 1.47
C LEU A 240 11.02 4.38 2.31
N SER A 241 12.03 3.75 1.71
CA SER A 241 13.04 2.97 2.42
C SER A 241 13.92 3.85 3.31
N THR A 242 14.40 4.98 2.77
CA THR A 242 15.23 5.95 3.51
C THR A 242 14.46 6.59 4.66
N THR A 243 13.25 7.08 4.42
CA THR A 243 12.40 7.67 5.49
C THR A 243 12.04 6.66 6.57
N LYS A 244 11.78 5.39 6.22
CA LYS A 244 11.58 4.32 7.21
C LYS A 244 12.85 4.09 8.04
N ALA A 245 14.01 4.03 7.40
CA ALA A 245 15.29 3.83 8.10
C ALA A 245 15.59 4.98 9.08
N GLU A 246 15.33 6.22 8.68
CA GLU A 246 15.45 7.40 9.55
C GLU A 246 14.48 7.34 10.73
N HIS A 247 13.21 6.99 10.48
CA HIS A 247 12.22 6.84 11.55
C HIS A 247 12.63 5.75 12.57
N PHE A 248 13.16 4.61 12.12
CA PHE A 248 13.69 3.59 13.01
C PHE A 248 14.88 4.11 13.83
N ARG A 249 15.81 4.85 13.22
CA ARG A 249 16.92 5.48 13.95
C ARG A 249 16.44 6.45 15.02
N VAL A 250 15.43 7.27 14.73
CA VAL A 250 14.84 8.21 15.70
C VAL A 250 14.18 7.46 16.87
N LEU A 251 13.42 6.39 16.58
CA LEU A 251 12.81 5.57 17.63
C LEU A 251 13.86 4.91 18.54
N ASP A 252 14.93 4.37 17.96
CA ASP A 252 16.00 3.75 18.75
C ASP A 252 16.77 4.78 19.56
N HIS A 253 17.00 5.98 19.02
CA HIS A 253 17.57 7.09 19.76
C HIS A 253 16.68 7.46 20.96
N LEU A 254 15.37 7.62 20.76
CA LEU A 254 14.44 7.97 21.84
C LEU A 254 14.37 6.88 22.93
N ARG A 255 14.43 5.59 22.54
CA ARG A 255 14.49 4.48 23.49
C ARG A 255 15.79 4.52 24.30
N ALA A 256 16.92 4.82 23.65
CA ALA A 256 18.21 4.92 24.31
C ALA A 256 18.27 6.11 25.28
N THR A 257 17.77 7.28 24.88
CA THR A 257 17.71 8.46 25.76
C THR A 257 16.79 8.22 26.95
N HIS A 258 15.60 7.65 26.73
CA HIS A 258 14.68 7.28 27.80
C HIS A 258 15.34 6.27 28.76
N ALA A 259 16.05 5.25 28.26
CA ALA A 259 16.77 4.31 29.11
C ALA A 259 17.86 5.00 29.95
N LEU A 260 18.65 5.92 29.37
CA LEU A 260 19.69 6.66 30.08
C LEU A 260 19.09 7.58 31.14
N GLU A 261 18.14 8.44 30.78
CA GLU A 261 17.51 9.41 31.69
C GLU A 261 16.82 8.72 32.88
N HIS A 262 16.12 7.63 32.62
CA HIS A 262 15.42 6.90 33.68
C HIS A 262 16.33 5.97 34.47
N SER A 263 17.41 5.43 33.90
CA SER A 263 18.37 4.62 34.66
C SER A 263 19.22 5.50 35.58
N ASP A 264 19.77 6.61 35.08
CA ASP A 264 20.58 7.53 35.87
C ASP A 264 19.74 8.22 36.96
N SER A 265 18.52 8.67 36.62
CA SER A 265 17.62 9.26 37.60
C SER A 265 17.15 8.23 38.63
N LYS A 266 16.89 6.98 38.24
CA LYS A 266 16.42 5.95 39.19
C LYS A 266 17.54 5.44 40.07
N VAL A 267 18.75 5.29 39.53
CA VAL A 267 19.95 4.94 40.30
C VAL A 267 20.27 6.05 41.29
N ALA A 268 20.27 7.31 40.87
CA ALA A 268 20.48 8.44 41.80
C ALA A 268 19.39 8.52 42.88
N GLU A 269 18.13 8.28 42.54
CA GLU A 269 17.02 8.23 43.50
C GLU A 269 17.20 7.09 44.53
N LEU A 270 17.56 5.89 44.06
CA LEU A 270 17.80 4.74 44.93
C LEU A 270 19.05 4.91 45.79
N THR A 271 20.12 5.48 45.26
CA THR A 271 21.35 5.79 46.01
C THR A 271 21.09 6.83 47.09
N ASN A 272 20.34 7.90 46.80
CA ASN A 272 19.96 8.86 47.82
C ASN A 272 19.09 8.22 48.90
N LYS A 273 18.11 7.40 48.52
CA LYS A 273 17.27 6.64 49.47
C LYS A 273 18.09 5.70 50.34
N LEU A 274 19.02 4.96 49.76
CA LEU A 274 19.92 4.05 50.49
C LEU A 274 20.82 4.83 51.45
N SER A 275 21.39 5.96 51.02
CA SER A 275 22.19 6.82 51.90
C SER A 275 21.37 7.39 53.06
N THR A 276 20.12 7.82 52.80
CA THR A 276 19.23 8.30 53.87
C THR A 276 18.79 7.20 54.82
N GLN A 277 18.70 5.94 54.34
CA GLN A 277 18.41 4.79 55.20
C GLN A 277 19.63 4.33 55.99
N GLU A 278 20.85 4.40 55.44
CA GLU A 278 22.11 4.10 56.14
C GLU A 278 22.39 5.11 57.26
N VAL A 279 22.07 6.39 57.07
CA VAL A 279 22.18 7.42 58.11
C VAL A 279 21.12 7.23 59.22
N GLY A 280 20.02 6.51 58.93
CA GLY A 280 18.89 6.31 59.84
C GLY A 280 18.89 5.00 60.64
N LEU A 281 19.87 4.10 60.47
CA LEU A 281 19.89 2.78 61.12
C LEU A 281 21.05 2.61 62.12
N PRO A 282 20.93 3.09 63.36
CA PRO A 282 21.57 2.40 64.48
C PRO A 282 20.87 1.04 64.67
N HIS A 283 21.68 0.03 65.01
CA HIS A 283 21.29 -1.38 65.11
C HIS A 283 20.00 -1.58 65.90
N GLN A 284 19.00 -2.28 65.34
CA GLN A 284 18.03 -3.03 66.16
C GLN A 284 17.24 -4.08 65.37
N ALA A 285 17.18 -5.26 65.99
CA ALA A 285 16.52 -6.48 65.54
C ALA A 285 14.99 -6.37 65.58
N ALA A 286 14.30 -6.72 64.48
CA ALA A 286 12.87 -7.01 64.49
C ALA A 286 12.43 -7.78 63.22
N SER A 287 12.88 -9.02 63.08
CA SER A 287 12.29 -9.97 62.14
C SER A 287 11.31 -10.85 62.93
N VAL A 288 10.02 -10.86 62.56
CA VAL A 288 8.98 -11.92 62.78
C VAL A 288 7.53 -11.35 62.75
N GLN A 289 7.28 -10.04 62.77
CA GLN A 289 5.90 -9.48 62.75
C GLN A 289 5.36 -9.03 61.36
N HIS A 290 6.14 -9.12 60.29
CA HIS A 290 5.80 -8.48 59.00
C HIS A 290 4.82 -9.23 58.09
N GLU A 291 4.69 -10.56 58.19
CA GLU A 291 3.87 -11.33 57.24
C GLU A 291 2.35 -11.04 57.27
N PRO A 292 1.66 -11.03 58.43
CA PRO A 292 0.21 -10.82 58.46
C PRO A 292 -0.17 -9.38 58.10
N ALA A 293 0.67 -8.41 58.45
CA ALA A 293 0.49 -7.01 58.08
C ALA A 293 0.64 -6.79 56.57
N VAL A 294 1.65 -7.42 55.94
CA VAL A 294 1.86 -7.36 54.50
C VAL A 294 0.69 -8.03 53.75
N ARG A 295 0.20 -9.19 54.22
CA ARG A 295 -0.98 -9.83 53.63
C ARG A 295 -2.24 -8.96 53.73
N SER A 296 -2.47 -8.30 54.87
CA SER A 296 -3.59 -7.37 55.04
C SER A 296 -3.46 -6.11 54.17
N CYS A 297 -2.25 -5.60 53.97
CA CYS A 297 -2.03 -4.47 53.08
C CYS A 297 -2.26 -4.86 51.61
N LEU A 298 -1.81 -6.05 51.20
CA LEU A 298 -2.03 -6.57 49.85
C LEU A 298 -3.52 -6.72 49.54
N THR A 299 -4.31 -7.27 50.47
CA THR A 299 -5.76 -7.43 50.25
C THR A 299 -6.49 -6.09 50.17
N LYS A 300 -6.09 -5.09 50.97
CA LYS A 300 -6.63 -3.73 50.87
C LYS A 300 -6.29 -3.06 49.54
N LEU A 301 -5.04 -3.13 49.09
CA LEU A 301 -4.62 -2.58 47.80
C LEU A 301 -5.38 -3.23 46.63
N LEU A 302 -5.61 -4.55 46.68
CA LEU A 302 -6.40 -5.24 45.65
C LEU A 302 -7.87 -4.80 45.64
N GLN A 303 -8.44 -4.53 46.81
CA GLN A 303 -9.81 -4.02 46.95
C GLN A 303 -9.91 -2.57 46.43
N GLU A 304 -8.96 -1.70 46.78
CA GLU A 304 -8.88 -0.33 46.28
C GLU A 304 -8.70 -0.28 44.76
N LEU A 305 -7.92 -1.19 44.18
CA LEU A 305 -7.74 -1.30 42.73
C LEU A 305 -9.05 -1.72 42.03
N LYS A 306 -9.82 -2.62 42.65
CA LYS A 306 -11.14 -3.02 42.16
C LYS A 306 -12.13 -1.85 42.24
N GLU A 307 -12.17 -1.14 43.36
CA GLU A 307 -13.03 0.03 43.56
C GLU A 307 -12.66 1.17 42.59
N ALA A 308 -11.37 1.44 42.38
CA ALA A 308 -10.90 2.42 41.38
C ALA A 308 -11.28 2.03 39.95
N LYS A 309 -11.27 0.72 39.63
CA LYS A 309 -11.72 0.20 38.34
C LYS A 309 -13.25 0.35 38.17
N GLU A 310 -14.02 0.14 39.22
CA GLU A 310 -15.48 0.31 39.21
C GLU A 310 -15.90 1.79 39.19
N ALA A 311 -15.15 2.64 39.91
CA ALA A 311 -15.24 4.10 39.91
C ALA A 311 -14.60 4.76 38.68
N SER A 312 -14.09 3.98 37.73
CA SER A 312 -13.54 4.51 36.48
C SER A 312 -14.53 5.44 35.78
N SER A 313 -14.00 6.55 35.26
CA SER A 313 -14.80 7.59 34.64
C SER A 313 -15.64 7.02 33.49
N SER A 314 -16.78 7.63 33.24
CA SER A 314 -17.65 7.26 32.12
C SER A 314 -16.91 7.30 30.78
N GLU A 315 -15.92 8.18 30.63
CA GLU A 315 -15.01 8.24 29.48
C GLU A 315 -14.14 7.00 29.33
N VAL A 316 -13.51 6.50 30.41
CA VAL A 316 -12.70 5.27 30.35
C VAL A 316 -13.58 4.08 29.99
N LYS A 317 -14.80 4.01 30.52
CA LYS A 317 -15.78 2.96 30.15
C LYS A 317 -16.17 3.06 28.68
N LEU A 318 -16.40 4.27 28.17
CA LEU A 318 -16.68 4.51 26.75
C LEU A 318 -15.51 4.05 25.87
N LEU A 319 -14.27 4.41 26.20
CA LEU A 319 -13.08 4.00 25.47
C LEU A 319 -12.95 2.47 25.43
N CYS A 320 -13.11 1.77 26.55
CA CYS A 320 -13.12 0.31 26.61
C CYS A 320 -14.25 -0.35 25.77
N THR A 321 -15.37 0.35 25.55
CA THR A 321 -16.43 -0.14 24.65
C THR A 321 -16.12 0.12 23.18
N LEU A 322 -15.52 1.27 22.87
CA LEU A 322 -15.06 1.60 21.52
C LEU A 322 -13.95 0.66 21.07
N GLU A 323 -12.99 0.37 21.95
CA GLU A 323 -11.90 -0.58 21.71
C GLU A 323 -12.45 -1.96 21.33
N ARG A 324 -13.39 -2.51 22.12
CA ARG A 324 -14.09 -3.77 21.79
C ARG A 324 -14.85 -3.72 20.48
N LYS A 325 -15.42 -2.56 20.12
CA LYS A 325 -16.17 -2.39 18.87
C LYS A 325 -15.23 -2.31 17.66
N ILE A 326 -14.09 -1.65 17.79
CA ILE A 326 -13.03 -1.58 16.77
C ILE A 326 -12.47 -2.98 16.52
N LEU A 327 -12.11 -3.72 17.58
CA LEU A 327 -11.67 -5.12 17.46
C LEU A 327 -12.68 -6.00 16.73
N ASN A 328 -13.97 -5.90 17.06
CA ASN A 328 -15.02 -6.65 16.35
C ASN A 328 -15.18 -6.21 14.89
N MET A 329 -15.01 -4.93 14.60
CA MET A 329 -15.05 -4.39 13.24
C MET A 329 -13.88 -4.91 12.42
N GLU A 330 -12.68 -4.95 12.98
CA GLU A 330 -11.47 -5.48 12.35
C GLU A 330 -11.60 -6.98 12.07
N LEU A 331 -12.10 -7.76 13.04
CA LEU A 331 -12.29 -9.19 12.85
C LEU A 331 -13.27 -9.49 11.69
N ARG A 332 -14.38 -8.73 11.62
CA ARG A 332 -15.35 -8.82 10.51
C ARG A 332 -14.78 -8.33 9.19
N HIS A 333 -13.89 -7.35 9.21
CA HIS A 333 -13.20 -6.89 8.00
C HIS A 333 -12.28 -7.97 7.47
N GLN A 334 -11.42 -8.53 8.32
CA GLN A 334 -10.51 -9.62 7.97
C GLN A 334 -11.25 -10.84 7.42
N HIS A 335 -12.40 -11.19 8.00
CA HIS A 335 -13.22 -12.28 7.48
C HIS A 335 -13.73 -11.99 6.06
N ARG A 336 -14.30 -10.80 5.83
CA ARG A 336 -14.77 -10.37 4.50
C ARG A 336 -13.64 -10.29 3.48
N GLU A 337 -12.45 -9.82 3.86
CA GLU A 337 -11.27 -9.83 2.97
C GLU A 337 -10.89 -11.26 2.56
N LYS A 338 -10.89 -12.21 3.50
CA LYS A 338 -10.63 -13.62 3.19
C LYS A 338 -11.66 -14.20 2.23
N GLU A 339 -12.93 -13.83 2.35
CA GLU A 339 -13.98 -14.26 1.42
C GLU A 339 -13.80 -13.60 0.04
N LEU A 340 -13.54 -12.29 0.01
CA LEU A 340 -13.32 -11.54 -1.22
C LEU A 340 -12.06 -11.97 -1.97
N GLN A 341 -11.03 -12.47 -1.28
CA GLN A 341 -9.85 -13.05 -1.94
C GLN A 341 -10.13 -14.43 -2.54
N GLN A 342 -11.04 -15.22 -1.94
CA GLN A 342 -11.36 -16.57 -2.41
C GLN A 342 -12.30 -16.60 -3.62
N VAL A 343 -13.25 -15.66 -3.71
CA VAL A 343 -14.25 -15.61 -4.79
C VAL A 343 -13.64 -15.38 -6.20
N PRO A 344 -12.77 -14.39 -6.45
CA PRO A 344 -12.23 -14.12 -7.78
C PRO A 344 -11.29 -15.25 -8.25
N VAL A 345 -10.50 -15.84 -7.36
CA VAL A 345 -9.61 -16.96 -7.70
C VAL A 345 -10.41 -18.20 -8.06
N ARG A 346 -11.43 -18.54 -7.27
CA ARG A 346 -12.23 -19.76 -7.51
C ARG A 346 -13.06 -19.68 -8.80
N ALA A 347 -13.67 -18.53 -9.08
CA ALA A 347 -14.43 -18.32 -10.31
C ALA A 347 -13.52 -18.40 -11.54
N GLN A 348 -12.40 -17.68 -11.54
CA GLN A 348 -11.45 -17.67 -12.65
C GLN A 348 -10.83 -19.05 -12.91
N LEU A 349 -10.45 -19.79 -11.87
CA LEU A 349 -9.92 -21.15 -12.04
C LEU A 349 -10.96 -22.10 -12.64
N SER A 350 -12.22 -22.02 -12.22
CA SER A 350 -13.28 -22.87 -12.75
C SER A 350 -13.60 -22.58 -14.23
N GLU A 351 -13.56 -21.30 -14.63
CA GLU A 351 -13.72 -20.90 -16.03
C GLU A 351 -12.52 -21.36 -16.88
N LEU A 352 -11.30 -21.17 -16.39
CA LEU A 352 -10.09 -21.64 -17.06
C LEU A 352 -10.09 -23.17 -17.26
N GLU A 353 -10.54 -23.93 -16.26
CA GLU A 353 -10.72 -25.38 -16.38
C GLU A 353 -11.80 -25.74 -17.39
N HIS A 354 -12.92 -25.01 -17.43
CA HIS A 354 -13.98 -25.22 -18.41
C HIS A 354 -13.48 -25.02 -19.85
N TRP A 355 -12.82 -23.89 -20.12
CA TRP A 355 -12.25 -23.60 -21.44
C TRP A 355 -11.16 -24.60 -21.83
N ARG A 356 -10.33 -25.03 -20.88
CA ARG A 356 -9.33 -26.08 -21.11
C ARG A 356 -9.98 -27.39 -21.55
N ARG A 357 -11.05 -27.84 -20.87
CA ARG A 357 -11.77 -29.06 -21.24
C ARG A 357 -12.41 -28.94 -22.61
N LEU A 358 -13.08 -27.81 -22.89
CA LEU A 358 -13.70 -27.57 -24.19
C LEU A 358 -12.67 -27.59 -25.34
N ALA A 359 -11.52 -26.96 -25.15
CA ALA A 359 -10.44 -26.98 -26.14
C ALA A 359 -9.88 -28.40 -26.37
N GLN A 360 -9.73 -29.19 -25.30
CA GLN A 360 -9.33 -30.58 -25.39
C GLN A 360 -10.36 -31.44 -26.13
N ASP A 361 -11.65 -31.26 -25.84
CA ASP A 361 -12.72 -32.00 -26.50
C ASP A 361 -12.81 -31.63 -27.99
N LYS A 362 -12.65 -30.34 -28.34
CA LYS A 362 -12.57 -29.93 -29.74
C LYS A 362 -11.35 -30.48 -30.46
N SER A 363 -10.21 -30.59 -29.78
CA SER A 363 -9.02 -31.23 -30.35
C SER A 363 -9.28 -32.72 -30.62
N ARG A 364 -9.91 -33.43 -29.69
CA ARG A 364 -10.30 -34.84 -29.88
C ARG A 364 -11.28 -35.03 -31.04
N GLU A 365 -12.28 -34.15 -31.17
CA GLU A 365 -13.20 -34.16 -32.31
C GLU A 365 -12.44 -33.95 -33.63
N MET A 366 -11.52 -32.98 -33.68
CA MET A 366 -10.69 -32.73 -34.87
C MET A 366 -9.81 -33.94 -35.23
N ASP A 367 -9.22 -34.61 -34.24
CA ASP A 367 -8.44 -35.82 -34.47
C ASP A 367 -9.31 -36.99 -34.95
N ALA A 368 -10.55 -37.12 -34.42
CA ALA A 368 -11.51 -38.09 -34.93
C ALA A 368 -11.89 -37.80 -36.39
N PHE A 369 -12.19 -36.54 -36.74
CA PHE A 369 -12.46 -36.16 -38.13
C PHE A 369 -11.28 -36.44 -39.06
N ARG A 370 -10.04 -36.23 -38.61
CA ARG A 370 -8.84 -36.58 -39.38
C ARG A 370 -8.76 -38.08 -39.62
N LEU A 371 -8.99 -38.90 -38.59
CA LEU A 371 -9.01 -40.36 -38.73
C LEU A 371 -10.13 -40.83 -39.67
N GLU A 372 -11.31 -40.21 -39.63
CA GLU A 372 -12.40 -40.49 -40.58
C GLU A 372 -12.01 -40.12 -42.01
N LEU A 373 -11.37 -38.97 -42.22
CA LEU A 373 -10.87 -38.56 -43.53
C LEU A 373 -9.80 -39.52 -44.04
N ASP A 374 -8.86 -39.94 -43.19
CA ASP A 374 -7.84 -40.92 -43.54
C ASP A 374 -8.47 -42.26 -43.92
N ALA A 375 -9.48 -42.73 -43.18
CA ALA A 375 -10.23 -43.93 -43.51
C ALA A 375 -10.96 -43.81 -44.87
N ILE A 376 -11.58 -42.65 -45.15
CA ILE A 376 -12.20 -42.38 -46.46
C ILE A 376 -11.14 -42.42 -47.57
N LEU A 377 -9.99 -41.78 -47.35
CA LEU A 377 -8.90 -41.77 -48.32
C LEU A 377 -8.35 -43.18 -48.57
N ASP A 378 -8.25 -44.01 -47.55
CA ASP A 378 -7.84 -45.41 -47.69
C ASP A 378 -8.85 -46.24 -48.48
N ILE A 379 -10.16 -46.04 -48.25
CA ILE A 379 -11.21 -46.66 -49.06
C ILE A 379 -11.08 -46.21 -50.53
N LEU A 380 -10.88 -44.91 -50.78
CA LEU A 380 -10.73 -44.39 -52.15
C LEU A 380 -9.49 -44.97 -52.84
N ARG A 381 -8.36 -45.08 -52.14
CA ARG A 381 -7.15 -45.75 -52.64
C ARG A 381 -7.42 -47.22 -52.96
N HIS A 382 -8.18 -47.92 -52.12
CA HIS A 382 -8.53 -49.32 -52.34
C HIS A 382 -9.42 -49.49 -53.58
N LEU A 383 -10.45 -48.65 -53.72
CA LEU A 383 -11.33 -48.64 -54.90
C LEU A 383 -10.55 -48.33 -56.19
N GLN A 384 -9.61 -47.39 -56.14
CA GLN A 384 -8.74 -47.07 -57.26
C GLN A 384 -7.86 -48.26 -57.66
N ARG A 385 -7.32 -49.02 -56.70
CA ARG A 385 -6.56 -50.27 -56.96
C ARG A 385 -7.43 -51.36 -57.57
N GLN A 386 -8.73 -51.40 -57.26
CA GLN A 386 -9.71 -52.33 -57.85
C GLN A 386 -10.19 -51.91 -59.25
N GLY A 387 -9.66 -50.82 -59.82
CA GLY A 387 -10.01 -50.36 -61.16
C GLY A 387 -11.26 -49.48 -61.24
N ALA A 388 -11.79 -49.01 -60.10
CA ALA A 388 -12.84 -47.99 -60.11
C ALA A 388 -12.27 -46.64 -60.56
N VAL A 389 -12.75 -46.11 -61.69
CA VAL A 389 -12.36 -44.80 -62.21
C VAL A 389 -13.05 -43.72 -61.37
N LEU A 390 -12.31 -43.11 -60.44
CA LEU A 390 -12.78 -41.93 -59.72
C LEU A 390 -12.86 -40.74 -60.70
N PRO A 391 -13.97 -39.99 -60.75
CA PRO A 391 -14.08 -38.82 -61.61
C PRO A 391 -13.01 -37.81 -61.22
N THR A 392 -12.13 -37.48 -62.16
CA THR A 392 -11.12 -36.45 -61.98
C THR A 392 -11.86 -35.11 -61.82
N PRO A 393 -11.65 -34.35 -60.74
CA PRO A 393 -12.28 -33.05 -60.61
C PRO A 393 -11.70 -32.15 -61.71
N GLU A 394 -12.49 -31.86 -62.73
CA GLU A 394 -12.19 -30.78 -63.67
C GLU A 394 -12.03 -29.51 -62.84
N LEU A 395 -10.81 -28.97 -62.83
CA LEU A 395 -10.51 -27.66 -62.29
C LEU A 395 -11.23 -26.62 -63.15
N ALA A 396 -12.51 -26.40 -62.82
CA ALA A 396 -13.27 -25.26 -63.29
C ALA A 396 -12.64 -24.00 -62.69
N ILE A 397 -11.63 -23.47 -63.39
CA ILE A 397 -11.17 -22.10 -63.21
C ILE A 397 -12.37 -21.21 -63.52
N PRO A 398 -12.96 -20.49 -62.53
CA PRO A 398 -14.10 -19.65 -62.81
C PRO A 398 -13.58 -18.46 -63.62
N GLN A 399 -13.96 -18.39 -64.89
CA GLN A 399 -13.89 -17.13 -65.62
C GLN A 399 -14.86 -16.16 -64.93
N ARG A 400 -14.29 -15.20 -64.20
CA ARG A 400 -15.03 -14.09 -63.58
C ARG A 400 -15.78 -13.33 -64.68
N SER A 401 -17.11 -13.35 -64.56
CA SER A 401 -18.01 -12.43 -65.27
C SER A 401 -18.21 -11.16 -64.45
#